data_AF-A0A972AWW3-F1
#
_entry.id   AF-A0A972AWW3-F1
#
_cell.length_a   1.000
_cell.length_b   1.000
_cell.length_c   1.000
_cell.angle_alpha   90.00
_cell.angle_beta   90.00
_cell.angle_gamma   90.00
#
_symmetry.space_group_name_H-M   'P 1'
#
loop_
_entity.id
_entity.type
_entity.pdbx_description
1 polymer ?
#
loop_
_entity_poly.entity_id
_entity_poly.type
_entity_poly.pdbx_seq_one_letter_code
_entity_poly.pdbx_strand_id
1 'polypeptide(L)'
;FRIEGSNTFDSLPVMALDDESFRIATAHREIILRDEDLKPNEDGKYIINIEPLDLKFYYPCVDLPKSFEMPAEILEERARKRKEKAIRKDAIFTQDYKEKRLFYYIEGEKLIIKLFDIDEEGKLIPDVRSETTADKIEIIHNKKAVNVKKLKLGHPYLELPGEVVQAFEKALRDAELRTLTLKPAGVSMLNGKKYYKLSLENIPAGMWNEVKSYFEDFGQEGTMQGMLTCEPGKVADILMIPIE
;
A
#
# COMPACT_ATOMS: atom_id res chain seq x y z
N PHE A 1 13.03 -14.01 -32.15
CA PHE A 1 13.55 -13.55 -33.44
C PHE A 1 13.96 -14.76 -34.29
N ARG A 2 13.66 -14.76 -35.60
CA ARG A 2 13.99 -15.87 -36.53
C ARG A 2 15.14 -15.41 -37.41
N ILE A 3 16.23 -16.16 -37.45
CA ILE A 3 17.33 -15.94 -38.40
C ILE A 3 17.05 -16.85 -39.60
N GLU A 4 17.04 -16.29 -40.81
CA GLU A 4 16.85 -17.06 -42.05
C GLU A 4 18.00 -18.06 -42.26
N GLY A 5 17.67 -19.32 -42.54
CA GLY A 5 18.64 -20.37 -42.92
C GLY A 5 18.94 -21.45 -41.87
N SER A 6 18.38 -21.40 -40.66
CA SER A 6 18.56 -22.46 -39.64
C SER A 6 17.34 -23.36 -39.52
N ASN A 7 17.52 -24.66 -39.77
CA ASN A 7 16.51 -25.72 -39.50
C ASN A 7 16.62 -26.31 -38.09
N THR A 8 17.47 -25.76 -37.22
CA THR A 8 17.58 -26.16 -35.81
C THR A 8 17.01 -25.07 -34.91
N PHE A 9 15.99 -25.47 -34.15
CA PHE A 9 15.07 -24.69 -33.32
C PHE A 9 15.65 -24.15 -32.01
N ASP A 10 16.92 -23.75 -31.96
CA ASP A 10 17.45 -23.11 -30.74
C ASP A 10 17.27 -21.59 -30.84
N SER A 11 16.02 -21.16 -30.74
CA SER A 11 15.71 -19.76 -30.46
C SER A 11 16.35 -19.40 -29.11
N LEU A 12 17.17 -18.34 -29.03
CA LEU A 12 17.63 -17.81 -27.74
C LEU A 12 16.39 -17.47 -26.89
N PRO A 13 16.05 -18.24 -25.85
CA PRO A 13 14.87 -17.97 -25.06
C PRO A 13 15.09 -16.69 -24.27
N VAL A 14 14.34 -15.65 -24.64
CA VAL A 14 14.10 -14.49 -23.78
C VAL A 14 12.92 -14.85 -22.91
N MET A 15 13.17 -15.08 -21.61
CA MET A 15 12.15 -15.48 -20.64
C MET A 15 11.94 -14.38 -19.62
N ALA A 16 10.69 -13.98 -19.40
CA ALA A 16 10.35 -13.15 -18.25
C ALA A 16 10.66 -13.91 -16.96
N LEU A 17 11.35 -13.26 -16.02
CA LEU A 17 11.55 -13.78 -14.66
C LEU A 17 10.44 -13.24 -13.74
N ASP A 18 10.17 -11.94 -13.86
CA ASP A 18 9.05 -11.24 -13.27
C ASP A 18 8.66 -10.05 -14.17
N ASP A 19 7.76 -9.19 -13.69
CA ASP A 19 7.30 -8.02 -14.44
C ASP A 19 8.39 -6.95 -14.65
N GLU A 20 9.54 -7.05 -13.98
CA GLU A 20 10.62 -6.04 -13.94
C GLU A 20 11.97 -6.60 -14.43
N SER A 21 12.04 -7.89 -14.74
CA SER A 21 13.27 -8.54 -15.16
C SER A 21 13.01 -9.68 -16.15
N PHE A 22 14.02 -9.97 -16.93
CA PHE A 22 14.02 -11.08 -17.87
C PHE A 22 15.41 -11.65 -18.00
N ARG A 23 15.47 -12.91 -18.38
CA ARG A 23 16.72 -13.59 -18.70
C ARG A 23 16.80 -13.91 -20.18
N ILE A 24 18.00 -13.81 -20.71
CA ILE A 24 18.38 -14.37 -22.00
C ILE A 24 19.36 -15.49 -21.68
N ALA A 25 19.04 -16.72 -22.07
CA ALA A 25 19.86 -17.88 -21.72
C ALA A 25 20.22 -18.70 -22.94
N THR A 26 21.41 -19.29 -22.93
CA THR A 26 21.81 -20.44 -23.74
C THR A 26 21.91 -21.66 -22.82
N ALA A 27 22.16 -22.85 -23.38
CA ALA A 27 22.44 -24.02 -22.55
C ALA A 27 23.76 -23.92 -21.76
N HIS A 28 24.60 -22.91 -22.01
CA HIS A 28 25.91 -22.73 -21.36
C HIS A 28 25.99 -21.49 -20.46
N ARG A 29 25.29 -20.40 -20.79
CA ARG A 29 25.38 -19.11 -20.08
C ARG A 29 24.04 -18.37 -20.07
N GLU A 30 23.87 -17.47 -19.12
CA GLU A 30 22.71 -16.58 -19.07
C GLU A 30 23.09 -15.14 -18.76
N ILE A 31 22.24 -14.22 -19.20
CA ILE A 31 22.24 -12.81 -18.85
C ILE A 31 20.91 -12.52 -18.17
N ILE A 32 20.94 -11.92 -16.99
CA ILE A 32 19.76 -11.43 -16.29
C ILE A 32 19.76 -9.92 -16.41
N LEU A 33 18.66 -9.36 -16.92
CA LEU A 33 18.46 -7.93 -17.10
C LEU A 33 17.29 -7.48 -16.26
N ARG A 34 17.51 -6.46 -15.44
CA ARG A 34 16.46 -5.72 -14.76
C ARG A 34 16.14 -4.48 -15.58
N ASP A 35 14.88 -4.09 -15.60
CA ASP A 35 14.43 -2.92 -16.36
C ASP A 35 15.07 -1.61 -15.87
N GLU A 36 15.55 -1.57 -14.62
CA GLU A 36 16.31 -0.43 -14.06
C GLU A 36 17.72 -0.28 -14.66
N ASP A 37 18.31 -1.40 -15.10
CA ASP A 37 19.64 -1.45 -15.70
C ASP A 37 19.61 -1.12 -17.20
N LEU A 38 18.42 -1.13 -17.81
CA LEU A 38 18.21 -0.75 -19.20
C LEU A 38 18.28 0.76 -19.34
N LYS A 39 19.38 1.26 -19.90
CA LYS A 39 19.57 2.68 -20.21
C LYS A 39 19.66 2.89 -21.72
N PRO A 40 19.01 3.95 -22.25
CA PRO A 40 19.18 4.31 -23.64
C PRO A 40 20.61 4.80 -23.89
N ASN A 41 21.12 4.56 -25.10
CA ASN A 41 22.34 5.20 -25.60
C ASN A 41 22.06 6.67 -25.98
N GLU A 42 23.07 7.37 -26.53
CA GLU A 42 22.96 8.78 -26.94
C GLU A 42 21.86 9.02 -28.01
N ASP A 43 21.50 7.97 -28.77
CA ASP A 43 20.44 8.00 -29.80
C ASP A 43 19.05 7.58 -29.27
N GLY A 44 18.91 7.35 -27.95
CA GLY A 44 17.63 6.92 -27.35
C GLY A 44 17.34 5.41 -27.49
N LYS A 45 18.27 4.62 -28.02
CA LYS A 45 18.11 3.19 -28.30
C LYS A 45 18.59 2.33 -27.13
N TYR A 46 17.88 1.24 -26.88
CA TYR A 46 18.23 0.28 -25.83
C TYR A 46 18.99 -0.89 -26.44
N ILE A 47 20.32 -0.84 -26.33
CA ILE A 47 21.21 -1.86 -26.90
C ILE A 47 21.63 -2.84 -25.82
N ILE A 48 21.31 -4.12 -26.02
CA ILE A 48 21.68 -5.20 -25.09
C ILE A 48 22.89 -5.95 -25.66
N ASN A 49 23.96 -6.04 -24.86
CA ASN A 49 25.14 -6.84 -25.20
C ASN A 49 24.86 -8.34 -24.97
N ILE A 50 25.08 -9.15 -26.01
CA ILE A 50 24.89 -10.61 -25.99
C ILE A 50 26.21 -11.39 -26.10
N GLU A 51 27.37 -10.70 -26.19
CA GLU A 51 28.69 -11.35 -26.11
C GLU A 51 28.86 -12.25 -24.89
N PRO A 52 28.35 -11.91 -23.69
CA PRO A 52 28.48 -12.77 -22.52
C PRO A 52 27.82 -14.15 -22.67
N LEU A 53 26.89 -14.34 -23.63
CA LEU A 53 26.23 -15.63 -23.90
C LEU A 53 27.12 -16.64 -24.64
N ASP A 54 28.29 -16.20 -25.14
CA ASP A 54 29.29 -17.04 -25.81
C ASP A 54 28.70 -17.86 -26.97
N LEU A 55 27.92 -17.20 -27.82
CA LEU A 55 27.21 -17.86 -28.93
C LEU A 55 28.15 -18.50 -29.95
N LYS A 56 29.41 -18.06 -30.02
CA LYS A 56 30.45 -18.67 -30.87
C LYS A 56 30.79 -20.10 -30.47
N PHE A 57 30.57 -20.50 -29.22
CA PHE A 57 30.71 -21.90 -28.81
C PHE A 57 29.78 -22.83 -29.61
N TYR A 58 28.55 -22.38 -29.88
CA TYR A 58 27.56 -23.14 -30.64
C TYR A 58 27.66 -22.90 -32.16
N TYR A 59 28.06 -21.69 -32.57
CA TYR A 59 28.13 -21.29 -33.98
C TYR A 59 29.51 -20.73 -34.35
N PRO A 60 30.55 -21.57 -34.39
CA PRO A 60 31.95 -21.11 -34.51
C PRO A 60 32.28 -20.45 -35.85
N CYS A 61 31.55 -20.79 -36.91
CA CYS A 61 31.78 -20.30 -38.28
C CYS A 61 30.78 -19.22 -38.73
N VAL A 62 29.94 -18.72 -37.82
CA VAL A 62 28.93 -17.70 -38.12
C VAL A 62 29.40 -16.36 -37.55
N ASP A 63 29.29 -15.30 -38.35
CA ASP A 63 29.47 -13.95 -37.82
C ASP A 63 28.21 -13.55 -37.06
N LEU A 64 28.30 -13.54 -35.74
CA LEU A 64 27.18 -13.33 -34.83
C LEU A 64 27.15 -11.87 -34.37
N PRO A 65 25.95 -11.26 -34.29
CA PRO A 65 25.83 -9.94 -33.72
C PRO A 65 26.29 -9.95 -32.25
N LYS A 66 27.01 -8.91 -31.85
CA LYS A 66 27.49 -8.71 -30.47
C LYS A 66 26.42 -8.10 -29.57
N SER A 67 25.45 -7.43 -30.16
CA SER A 67 24.36 -6.76 -29.46
C SER A 67 23.11 -6.72 -30.32
N PHE A 68 21.97 -6.44 -29.70
CA PHE A 68 20.73 -6.16 -30.41
C PHE A 68 20.01 -4.95 -29.80
N GLU A 69 19.19 -4.29 -30.62
CA GLU A 69 18.31 -3.21 -30.21
C GLU A 69 16.99 -3.78 -29.72
N MET A 70 16.60 -3.46 -28.49
CA MET A 70 15.32 -3.89 -27.95
C MET A 70 14.19 -3.08 -28.60
N PRO A 71 13.14 -3.73 -29.16
CA PRO A 71 12.04 -3.00 -29.77
C PRO A 71 11.36 -2.07 -28.78
N ALA A 72 11.06 -0.84 -29.22
CA ALA A 72 10.40 0.18 -28.41
C ALA A 72 9.05 -0.33 -27.85
N GLU A 73 8.28 -1.08 -28.63
CA GLU A 73 7.00 -1.66 -28.22
C GLU A 73 7.12 -2.56 -26.98
N ILE A 74 8.19 -3.36 -26.89
CA ILE A 74 8.45 -4.25 -25.75
C ILE A 74 8.82 -3.44 -24.51
N LEU A 75 9.61 -2.38 -24.67
CA LEU A 75 9.98 -1.46 -23.59
C LEU A 75 8.75 -0.73 -23.03
N GLU A 76 7.87 -0.25 -23.92
CA GLU A 76 6.63 0.43 -23.54
C GLU A 76 5.70 -0.52 -22.79
N GLU A 77 5.54 -1.76 -23.27
CA GLU A 77 4.70 -2.76 -22.59
C GLU A 77 5.25 -3.09 -21.20
N ARG A 78 6.57 -3.26 -21.06
CA ARG A 78 7.22 -3.51 -19.76
C ARG A 78 7.08 -2.30 -18.84
N ALA A 79 7.27 -1.08 -19.34
CA ALA A 79 7.05 0.14 -18.57
C ALA A 79 5.59 0.26 -18.08
N ARG A 80 4.62 -0.11 -18.91
CA ARG A 80 3.20 -0.17 -18.52
C ARG A 80 2.98 -1.19 -17.40
N LYS A 81 3.50 -2.41 -17.53
CA LYS A 81 3.37 -3.47 -16.50
C LYS A 81 3.99 -3.06 -15.17
N ARG A 82 5.13 -2.38 -15.18
CA ARG A 82 5.77 -1.81 -13.97
C ARG A 82 4.86 -0.81 -13.27
N LYS A 83 4.28 0.13 -14.02
CA LYS A 83 3.33 1.10 -13.46
C LYS A 83 2.11 0.39 -12.86
N GLU A 84 1.55 -0.61 -13.55
CA GLU A 84 0.41 -1.38 -13.06
C GLU A 84 0.75 -2.17 -11.77
N LYS A 85 1.91 -2.80 -11.70
CA LYS A 85 2.39 -3.49 -10.51
C LYS A 85 2.57 -2.52 -9.34
N ALA A 86 3.15 -1.35 -9.57
CA ALA A 86 3.31 -0.32 -8.55
C ALA A 86 1.96 0.17 -8.00
N ILE A 87 0.95 0.32 -8.86
CA ILE A 87 -0.43 0.66 -8.45
C ILE A 87 -0.99 -0.47 -7.56
N ARG A 88 -0.87 -1.73 -7.98
CA ARG A 88 -1.44 -2.87 -7.24
C ARG A 88 -0.73 -3.17 -5.91
N LYS A 89 0.58 -2.94 -5.83
CA LYS A 89 1.43 -3.40 -4.73
C LYS A 89 0.98 -2.91 -3.36
N ASP A 90 0.62 -1.64 -3.27
CA ASP A 90 0.28 -0.99 -2.00
C ASP A 90 -1.24 -0.86 -1.79
N ALA A 91 -2.04 -1.33 -2.75
CA ALA A 91 -3.48 -1.28 -2.66
C ALA A 91 -4.01 -2.34 -1.68
N ILE A 92 -4.84 -1.91 -0.75
CA ILE A 92 -5.54 -2.78 0.21
C ILE A 92 -6.62 -3.59 -0.50
N PHE A 93 -7.30 -2.94 -1.44
CA PHE A 93 -8.39 -3.55 -2.17
C PHE A 93 -8.50 -2.95 -3.56
N THR A 94 -9.05 -3.73 -4.49
CA THR A 94 -9.35 -3.30 -5.84
C THR A 94 -10.80 -3.64 -6.15
N GLN A 95 -11.53 -2.71 -6.76
CA GLN A 95 -12.94 -2.88 -7.08
C GLN A 95 -13.25 -2.38 -8.50
N ASP A 96 -14.01 -3.17 -9.24
CA ASP A 96 -14.56 -2.77 -10.52
C ASP A 96 -15.77 -1.85 -10.32
N TYR A 97 -15.77 -0.73 -11.03
CA TYR A 97 -16.84 0.27 -10.98
C TYR A 97 -17.19 0.73 -12.38
N LYS A 98 -18.19 0.08 -12.98
CA LYS A 98 -18.54 0.24 -14.42
C LYS A 98 -17.31 -0.09 -15.27
N GLU A 99 -16.97 0.74 -16.26
CA GLU A 99 -15.79 0.61 -17.14
C GLU A 99 -14.50 1.18 -16.50
N LYS A 100 -14.44 1.17 -15.17
CA LYS A 100 -13.34 1.77 -14.40
C LYS A 100 -12.95 0.88 -13.25
N ARG A 101 -11.76 1.13 -12.70
CA ARG A 101 -11.24 0.40 -11.54
C ARG A 101 -10.84 1.35 -10.42
N LEU A 102 -11.31 1.04 -9.22
CA LEU A 102 -11.00 1.76 -8.00
C LEU A 102 -9.93 0.99 -7.22
N PHE A 103 -8.92 1.72 -6.77
CA PHE A 103 -7.88 1.21 -5.88
C PHE A 103 -7.92 1.97 -4.57
N TYR A 104 -7.86 1.22 -3.47
CA TYR A 104 -7.95 1.75 -2.11
C TYR A 104 -6.60 1.60 -1.42
N TYR A 105 -6.10 2.68 -0.83
CA TYR A 105 -4.83 2.73 -0.10
C TYR A 105 -5.05 3.42 1.24
N ILE A 106 -4.29 3.06 2.27
CA ILE A 106 -4.27 3.80 3.53
C ILE A 106 -2.87 4.38 3.71
N GLU A 107 -2.81 5.69 3.90
CA GLU A 107 -1.59 6.39 4.25
C GLU A 107 -1.82 7.14 5.56
N GLY A 108 -1.29 6.59 6.65
CA GLY A 108 -1.55 7.08 8.00
C GLY A 108 -3.05 7.02 8.35
N GLU A 109 -3.65 8.18 8.60
CA GLU A 109 -5.06 8.36 8.99
C GLU A 109 -5.97 8.67 7.80
N LYS A 110 -5.48 8.54 6.56
CA LYS A 110 -6.23 8.88 5.36
C LYS A 110 -6.42 7.67 4.47
N LEU A 111 -7.66 7.48 4.02
CA LEU A 111 -8.02 6.56 2.95
C LEU A 111 -7.89 7.29 1.62
N ILE A 112 -6.97 6.83 0.77
CA ILE A 112 -6.77 7.33 -0.59
C ILE A 112 -7.49 6.39 -1.55
N ILE A 113 -8.32 6.96 -2.41
CA ILE A 113 -9.06 6.24 -3.44
C ILE A 113 -8.66 6.79 -4.79
N LYS A 114 -8.07 5.94 -5.64
CA LYS A 114 -7.64 6.29 -6.99
C LYS A 114 -8.53 5.57 -8.00
N LEU A 115 -9.04 6.34 -8.96
CA LEU A 115 -9.86 5.86 -10.06
C LEU A 115 -9.00 5.79 -11.32
N PHE A 116 -9.03 4.65 -11.99
CA PHE A 116 -8.34 4.41 -13.24
C PHE A 116 -9.32 3.98 -14.32
N ASP A 117 -9.00 4.33 -15.56
CA ASP A 117 -9.74 3.87 -16.72
C ASP A 117 -9.22 2.50 -17.17
N ILE A 118 -10.09 1.77 -17.85
CA ILE A 118 -9.82 0.46 -18.44
C ILE A 118 -9.90 0.64 -19.96
N ASP A 119 -8.99 0.02 -20.71
CA ASP A 119 -9.02 0.01 -22.18
C ASP A 119 -10.06 -0.98 -22.74
N GLU A 120 -10.24 -0.99 -24.07
CA GLU A 120 -11.20 -1.86 -24.76
C GLU A 120 -10.88 -3.36 -24.59
N GLU A 121 -9.66 -3.70 -24.20
CA GLU A 121 -9.19 -5.07 -23.92
C GLU A 121 -9.33 -5.45 -22.44
N GLY A 122 -9.86 -4.55 -21.59
CA GLY A 122 -10.01 -4.79 -20.16
C GLY A 122 -8.74 -4.56 -19.32
N LYS A 123 -7.69 -3.97 -19.90
CA LYS A 123 -6.42 -3.68 -19.22
C LYS A 123 -6.44 -2.30 -18.59
N LEU A 124 -5.71 -2.17 -17.48
CA LEU A 124 -5.62 -0.93 -16.73
C LEU A 124 -4.81 0.12 -17.50
N ILE A 125 -5.37 1.32 -17.66
CA ILE A 125 -4.60 2.49 -18.09
C ILE A 125 -3.87 3.03 -16.85
N PRO A 126 -2.52 3.03 -16.82
CA PRO A 126 -1.74 3.31 -15.61
C PRO A 126 -1.77 4.79 -15.18
N ASP A 127 -2.48 5.66 -15.90
CA ASP A 127 -2.62 7.07 -15.57
C ASP A 127 -3.85 7.29 -14.68
N VAL A 128 -3.64 7.93 -13.53
CA VAL A 128 -4.71 8.21 -12.56
C VAL A 128 -5.69 9.20 -13.16
N ARG A 129 -6.96 8.80 -13.33
CA ARG A 129 -8.01 9.70 -13.83
C ARG A 129 -8.41 10.72 -12.78
N SER A 130 -8.63 10.25 -11.56
CA SER A 130 -8.99 11.09 -10.41
C SER A 130 -8.62 10.40 -9.12
N GLU A 131 -8.34 11.21 -8.11
CA GLU A 131 -8.05 10.74 -6.76
C GLU A 131 -8.86 11.53 -5.74
N THR A 132 -9.15 10.88 -4.62
CA THR A 132 -9.75 11.52 -3.46
C THR A 132 -9.16 10.94 -2.20
N THR A 133 -9.21 11.72 -1.14
CA THR A 133 -8.77 11.33 0.20
C THR A 133 -9.93 11.49 1.16
N ALA A 134 -10.15 10.51 2.01
CA ALA A 134 -11.13 10.55 3.08
C ALA A 134 -10.42 10.36 4.43
N ASP A 135 -10.86 11.12 5.42
CA ASP A 135 -10.37 11.13 6.81
C ASP A 135 -11.35 10.46 7.78
N LYS A 136 -12.60 10.26 7.36
CA LYS A 136 -13.65 9.64 8.17
C LYS A 136 -14.55 8.74 7.35
N ILE A 137 -15.17 7.78 8.02
CA ILE A 137 -16.24 6.95 7.49
C ILE A 137 -17.58 7.55 7.92
N GLU A 138 -18.51 7.67 6.97
CA GLU A 138 -19.89 8.11 7.21
C GLU A 138 -20.85 6.92 7.07
N ILE A 139 -21.91 6.87 7.86
CA ILE A 139 -22.94 5.83 7.75
C ILE A 139 -24.13 6.40 6.96
N ILE A 140 -24.35 5.88 5.76
CA ILE A 140 -25.43 6.29 4.87
C ILE A 140 -26.31 5.08 4.61
N HIS A 141 -27.57 5.13 5.04
CA HIS A 141 -28.51 4.00 4.92
C HIS A 141 -27.94 2.68 5.47
N ASN A 142 -27.37 2.71 6.68
CA ASN A 142 -26.69 1.58 7.35
C ASN A 142 -25.48 1.01 6.61
N LYS A 143 -24.97 1.71 5.58
CA LYS A 143 -23.77 1.35 4.84
C LYS A 143 -22.65 2.32 5.15
N LYS A 144 -21.45 1.79 5.38
CA LYS A 144 -20.26 2.59 5.61
C LYS A 144 -19.76 3.12 4.27
N ALA A 145 -19.70 4.45 4.15
CA ALA A 145 -19.38 5.14 2.93
C ALA A 145 -18.42 6.31 3.20
N VAL A 146 -17.75 6.78 2.15
CA VAL A 146 -16.88 7.96 2.22
C VAL A 146 -17.25 8.98 1.16
N ASN A 147 -16.96 10.24 1.45
CA ASN A 147 -17.23 11.33 0.51
C ASN A 147 -16.21 11.31 -0.63
N VAL A 148 -16.69 11.12 -1.86
CA VAL A 148 -15.89 10.98 -3.07
C VAL A 148 -16.23 12.03 -4.13
N LYS A 149 -16.71 13.22 -3.72
CA LYS A 149 -17.08 14.31 -4.66
C LYS A 149 -15.98 14.60 -5.72
N LYS A 150 -14.71 14.49 -5.34
CA LYS A 150 -13.56 14.71 -6.24
C LYS A 150 -13.45 13.66 -7.36
N LEU A 151 -13.96 12.44 -7.16
CA LEU A 151 -13.94 11.39 -8.19
C LEU A 151 -14.96 11.63 -9.31
N LYS A 152 -15.89 12.57 -9.15
CA LYS A 152 -16.94 12.92 -10.13
C LYS A 152 -17.73 11.69 -10.63
N LEU A 153 -18.09 10.77 -9.73
CA LEU A 153 -18.82 9.54 -10.05
C LEU A 153 -20.33 9.75 -10.33
N GLY A 154 -20.81 11.00 -10.27
CA GLY A 154 -22.23 11.36 -10.40
C GLY A 154 -22.99 11.40 -9.07
N HIS A 155 -22.37 10.93 -7.99
CA HIS A 155 -22.88 11.01 -6.63
C HIS A 155 -21.74 11.34 -5.65
N PRO A 156 -22.03 11.89 -4.46
CA PRO A 156 -21.01 12.36 -3.53
C PRO A 156 -20.43 11.28 -2.62
N TYR A 157 -21.01 10.07 -2.58
CA TYR A 157 -20.67 9.05 -1.57
C TYR A 157 -20.46 7.67 -2.18
N LEU A 158 -19.38 7.02 -1.77
CA LEU A 158 -19.02 5.67 -2.21
C LEU A 158 -19.08 4.71 -1.02
N GLU A 159 -19.86 3.64 -1.15
CA GLU A 159 -19.88 2.53 -0.21
C GLU A 159 -18.52 1.82 -0.20
N LEU A 160 -17.95 1.64 0.99
CA LEU A 160 -16.67 0.98 1.15
C LEU A 160 -16.82 -0.54 1.25
N PRO A 161 -15.94 -1.31 0.57
CA PRO A 161 -15.83 -2.75 0.80
C PRO A 161 -15.46 -3.06 2.25
N GLY A 162 -15.92 -4.20 2.77
CA GLY A 162 -15.70 -4.60 4.17
C GLY A 162 -14.22 -4.65 4.58
N GLU A 163 -13.35 -5.10 3.68
CA GLU A 163 -11.90 -5.17 3.90
C GLU A 163 -11.28 -3.77 4.07
N VAL A 164 -11.73 -2.81 3.25
CA VAL A 164 -11.28 -1.40 3.34
C VAL A 164 -11.79 -0.75 4.62
N VAL A 165 -13.04 -1.01 5.00
CA VAL A 165 -13.61 -0.52 6.26
C VAL A 165 -12.79 -1.01 7.44
N GLN A 166 -12.51 -2.31 7.53
CA GLN A 166 -11.79 -2.90 8.65
C GLN A 166 -10.38 -2.32 8.76
N ALA A 167 -9.66 -2.23 7.64
CA ALA A 167 -8.32 -1.68 7.61
C ALA A 167 -8.30 -0.19 8.01
N PHE A 168 -9.27 0.60 7.52
CA PHE A 168 -9.32 2.03 7.79
C PHE A 168 -9.76 2.35 9.21
N GLU A 169 -10.75 1.64 9.75
CA GLU A 169 -11.14 1.77 11.16
C GLU A 169 -10.00 1.39 12.11
N LYS A 170 -9.22 0.36 11.76
CA LYS A 170 -8.03 0.01 12.51
C LYS A 170 -7.01 1.15 12.50
N ALA A 171 -6.72 1.72 11.33
CA ALA A 171 -5.79 2.83 11.20
C ALA A 171 -6.22 4.06 12.01
N LEU A 172 -7.52 4.42 11.97
CA LEU A 172 -8.07 5.51 12.76
C LEU A 172 -7.99 5.24 14.28
N ARG A 173 -8.29 4.01 14.72
CA ARG A 173 -8.14 3.63 16.13
C ARG A 173 -6.69 3.65 16.59
N ASP A 174 -5.77 3.13 15.78
CA ASP A 174 -4.35 3.12 16.13
C ASP A 174 -3.81 4.55 16.26
N ALA A 175 -4.30 5.48 15.45
CA ALA A 175 -3.98 6.91 15.58
C ALA A 175 -4.58 7.54 16.84
N GLU A 176 -5.86 7.28 17.13
CA GLU A 176 -6.52 7.76 18.35
C GLU A 176 -5.76 7.26 19.60
N LEU A 177 -5.37 5.99 19.64
CA LEU A 177 -4.60 5.41 20.73
C LEU A 177 -3.21 6.04 20.93
N ARG A 178 -2.58 6.61 19.89
CA ARG A 178 -1.33 7.37 20.06
C ARG A 178 -1.53 8.68 20.84
N THR A 179 -2.76 9.19 20.91
CA THR A 179 -3.13 10.36 21.71
C THR A 179 -3.57 10.00 23.13
N LEU A 180 -3.50 8.71 23.50
CA LEU A 180 -3.83 8.25 24.84
C LEU A 180 -2.85 8.81 25.87
N THR A 181 -3.36 9.59 26.82
CA THR A 181 -2.60 10.23 27.90
C THR A 181 -3.39 10.14 29.21
N LEU A 182 -2.72 10.32 30.34
CA LEU A 182 -3.37 10.50 31.64
C LEU A 182 -3.54 11.99 31.94
N LYS A 183 -4.78 12.45 32.07
CA LYS A 183 -5.14 13.85 32.35
C LYS A 183 -5.55 14.03 33.81
N PRO A 184 -5.14 15.12 34.47
CA PRO A 184 -5.57 15.41 35.83
C PRO A 184 -7.09 15.64 35.87
N ALA A 185 -7.78 14.93 36.74
CA ALA A 185 -9.23 15.01 36.93
C ALA A 185 -9.62 15.86 38.15
N GLY A 186 -8.79 15.88 39.19
CA GLY A 186 -9.04 16.69 40.39
C GLY A 186 -8.34 16.14 41.64
N VAL A 187 -8.65 16.76 42.78
CA VAL A 187 -8.19 16.31 44.10
C VAL A 187 -9.42 15.87 44.89
N SER A 188 -9.43 14.63 45.37
CA SER A 188 -10.54 14.12 46.18
C SER A 188 -10.53 14.78 47.55
N MET A 189 -11.66 15.35 47.95
CA MET A 189 -11.82 15.95 49.29
C MET A 189 -11.84 14.89 50.41
N LEU A 190 -12.11 13.62 50.08
CA LEU A 190 -12.17 12.54 51.07
C LEU A 190 -10.78 12.09 51.54
N ASN A 191 -9.81 12.06 50.63
CA ASN A 191 -8.48 11.51 50.91
C ASN A 191 -7.31 12.43 50.53
N GLY A 192 -7.58 13.61 49.97
CA GLY A 192 -6.57 14.59 49.55
C GLY A 192 -5.71 14.15 48.36
N LYS A 193 -5.98 13.01 47.73
CA LYS A 193 -5.18 12.50 46.60
C LYS A 193 -5.58 13.15 45.29
N LYS A 194 -4.59 13.33 44.41
CA LYS A 194 -4.80 13.71 43.01
C LYS A 194 -5.24 12.50 42.21
N TYR A 195 -6.26 12.68 41.40
CA TYR A 195 -6.80 11.64 40.53
C TYR A 195 -6.63 12.06 39.07
N TYR A 196 -6.42 11.05 38.24
CA TYR A 196 -6.21 11.17 36.81
C TYR A 196 -7.22 10.31 36.06
N LYS A 197 -7.59 10.74 34.86
CA LYS A 197 -8.42 10.01 33.93
C LYS A 197 -7.66 9.74 32.64
N LEU A 198 -8.04 8.68 31.94
CA LEU A 198 -7.52 8.46 30.60
C LEU A 198 -8.16 9.49 29.64
N SER A 199 -7.38 9.97 28.67
CA SER A 199 -7.83 10.99 27.71
C SER A 199 -8.90 10.47 26.75
N LEU A 200 -8.97 9.15 26.57
CA LEU A 200 -9.93 8.45 25.73
C LEU A 200 -10.90 7.65 26.60
N GLU A 201 -12.19 7.68 26.23
CA GLU A 201 -13.24 6.92 26.91
C GLU A 201 -13.27 5.44 26.47
N ASN A 202 -12.98 5.18 25.18
CA ASN A 202 -13.09 3.84 24.59
C ASN A 202 -11.73 3.18 24.38
N ILE A 203 -11.20 2.60 25.45
CA ILE A 203 -9.90 1.90 25.42
C ILE A 203 -10.11 0.42 25.11
N PRO A 204 -9.22 -0.21 24.31
CA PRO A 204 -9.26 -1.65 24.06
C PRO A 204 -9.37 -2.47 25.35
N ALA A 205 -10.27 -3.45 25.36
CA ALA A 205 -10.54 -4.26 26.54
C ALA A 205 -9.28 -4.95 27.11
N GLY A 206 -8.32 -5.34 26.27
CA GLY A 206 -7.03 -5.87 26.69
C GLY A 206 -6.26 -4.89 27.57
N MET A 207 -6.00 -3.69 27.05
CA MET A 207 -5.33 -2.60 27.78
C MET A 207 -6.08 -2.23 29.06
N TRP A 208 -7.41 -2.08 28.99
CA TRP A 208 -8.21 -1.75 30.17
C TRP A 208 -8.10 -2.83 31.25
N ASN A 209 -8.12 -4.11 30.88
CA ASN A 209 -8.03 -5.22 31.84
C ASN A 209 -6.70 -5.24 32.61
N GLU A 210 -5.61 -4.72 32.03
CA GLU A 210 -4.31 -4.65 32.69
C GLU A 210 -4.27 -3.58 33.78
N VAL A 211 -5.02 -2.48 33.61
CA VAL A 211 -4.95 -1.34 34.53
C VAL A 211 -6.19 -1.15 35.39
N LYS A 212 -7.31 -1.82 35.11
CA LYS A 212 -8.59 -1.60 35.80
C LYS A 212 -8.52 -1.71 37.33
N SER A 213 -7.60 -2.51 37.88
CA SER A 213 -7.44 -2.64 39.34
C SER A 213 -6.89 -1.38 40.01
N TYR A 214 -6.32 -0.45 39.24
CA TYR A 214 -5.80 0.83 39.72
C TYR A 214 -6.83 1.97 39.57
N PHE A 215 -8.02 1.69 39.05
CA PHE A 215 -9.07 2.66 38.85
C PHE A 215 -10.21 2.47 39.87
N GLU A 216 -10.75 3.60 40.31
CA GLU A 216 -11.89 3.73 41.21
C GLU A 216 -13.04 4.39 40.44
N ASP A 217 -14.27 3.93 40.67
CA ASP A 217 -15.47 4.52 40.06
C ASP A 217 -15.96 5.70 40.90
N PHE A 218 -15.93 6.90 40.31
CA PHE A 218 -16.42 8.14 40.93
C PHE A 218 -17.88 8.46 40.54
N GLY A 219 -18.55 7.60 39.78
CA GLY A 219 -19.92 7.81 39.34
C GLY A 219 -20.05 8.86 38.24
N GLN A 220 -21.27 9.35 37.99
CA GLN A 220 -21.59 10.28 36.90
C GLN A 220 -21.96 11.70 37.37
N GLU A 221 -21.82 11.99 38.66
CA GLU A 221 -22.23 13.28 39.25
C GLU A 221 -21.03 14.03 39.83
N GLY A 222 -21.08 15.37 39.81
CA GLY A 222 -20.02 16.22 40.36
C GLY A 222 -18.89 16.54 39.37
N THR A 223 -17.75 17.03 39.86
CA THR A 223 -16.62 17.47 39.02
C THR A 223 -15.60 16.37 38.73
N MET A 224 -15.57 15.33 39.57
CA MET A 224 -14.75 14.14 39.39
C MET A 224 -15.69 12.98 39.06
N GLN A 225 -15.71 12.56 37.80
CA GLN A 225 -16.65 11.57 37.29
C GLN A 225 -15.91 10.46 36.55
N GLY A 226 -16.53 9.28 36.51
CA GLY A 226 -16.08 8.10 35.78
C GLY A 226 -14.97 7.34 36.51
N MET A 227 -14.26 6.52 35.74
CA MET A 227 -13.14 5.73 36.26
C MET A 227 -11.90 6.61 36.40
N LEU A 228 -11.42 6.79 37.63
CA LEU A 228 -10.25 7.61 37.94
C LEU A 228 -9.17 6.80 38.68
N THR A 229 -7.90 7.13 38.45
CA THR A 229 -6.78 6.51 39.17
C THR A 229 -6.04 7.52 40.04
N CYS A 230 -5.69 7.13 41.27
CA CYS A 230 -4.75 7.89 42.11
C CYS A 230 -3.30 7.39 41.99
N GLU A 231 -3.04 6.41 41.11
CA GLU A 231 -1.72 5.83 40.85
C GLU A 231 -1.28 6.04 39.39
N PRO A 232 -1.21 7.30 38.90
CA PRO A 232 -0.97 7.59 37.49
C PRO A 232 0.36 7.03 36.98
N GLY A 233 1.40 6.97 37.82
CA GLY A 233 2.71 6.41 37.45
C GLY A 233 2.63 4.93 37.07
N LYS A 234 1.94 4.09 37.85
CA LYS A 234 1.80 2.67 37.52
C LYS A 234 1.01 2.45 36.23
N VAL A 235 -0.05 3.22 36.04
CA VAL A 235 -0.88 3.13 34.83
C VAL A 235 -0.10 3.61 33.60
N ALA A 236 0.66 4.70 33.72
CA ALA A 236 1.55 5.19 32.68
C ALA A 236 2.63 4.17 32.29
N ASP A 237 3.24 3.51 33.28
CA ASP A 237 4.28 2.50 33.05
C ASP A 237 3.72 1.24 32.37
N ILE A 238 2.54 0.76 32.78
CA ILE A 238 1.90 -0.44 32.20
C ILE A 238 1.47 -0.18 30.75
N LEU A 239 0.79 0.94 30.50
CA LEU A 239 0.27 1.27 29.17
C LEU A 239 1.30 1.97 28.28
N MET A 240 2.46 2.32 28.82
CA MET A 240 3.51 3.11 28.16
C MET A 240 3.00 4.44 27.59
N ILE A 241 2.18 5.15 28.37
CA ILE A 241 1.55 6.43 27.98
C ILE A 241 2.04 7.60 28.84
N PRO A 242 2.05 8.84 28.32
CA PRO A 242 2.47 9.99 29.09
C PRO A 242 1.39 10.46 30.08
N ILE A 243 1.84 11.17 31.12
CA ILE A 243 1.00 11.90 32.09
C ILE A 243 1.09 13.39 31.75
N GLU A 244 -0.06 14.06 31.60
CA GLU A 244 -0.17 15.52 31.40
C GLU A 244 -0.02 16.32 32.70
#